data_AF-A0A6J7DIG3-F1
#
_entry.id   AF-A0A6J7DIG3-F1
#
_cell.length_a   1.000
_cell.length_b   1.000
_cell.length_c   1.000
_cell.angle_alpha   90.00
_cell.angle_beta   90.00
_cell.angle_gamma   90.00
#
_symmetry.space_group_name_H-M   'P 1'
#
loop_
_entity.id
_entity.type
_entity.pdbx_description
1 polymer ?
#
loop_
_entity_poly.entity_id
_entity_poly.type
_entity_poly.pdbx_seq_one_letter_code
_entity_poly.pdbx_strand_id
1 'polypeptide(L)'
;MARDAGGEFEILFLKRSEVGAFAGLWVFPGGRVDDADPGHDELSRAAAAAVREAAEEVAVRVHPDSLITLSHWTPPAIAPKRYTTWFFVAPWTGDEVQIDQHEIVDARWVRPADAIAEGLPMAPPTHVTLVTLAEAGSFDGLTQLIGQRGVERFVTVPAQHDGALVLLWENDSGYESGDPTRPGARHRMVMREGLPHRYERTEQ
;
A
#
# COMPACT_ATOMS: atom_id res chain seq x y z
N MET A 1 5.03 -8.13 3.35
CA MET A 1 6.25 -8.93 3.55
C MET A 1 7.20 -8.71 2.38
N ALA A 2 8.50 -8.62 2.63
CA ALA A 2 9.51 -8.42 1.60
C ALA A 2 10.72 -9.34 1.82
N ARG A 3 11.47 -9.66 0.76
CA ARG A 3 12.70 -10.46 0.84
C ARG A 3 13.77 -9.93 -0.11
N ASP A 4 15.01 -10.28 0.19
CA ASP A 4 16.10 -10.21 -0.78
C ASP A 4 16.19 -11.56 -1.49
N ALA A 5 16.04 -11.55 -2.82
CA ALA A 5 16.11 -12.71 -3.68
C ALA A 5 17.29 -12.60 -4.65
N GLY A 6 18.51 -12.66 -4.11
CA GLY A 6 19.73 -12.61 -4.91
C GLY A 6 20.06 -11.21 -5.43
N GLY A 7 19.86 -10.19 -4.59
CA GLY A 7 20.05 -8.78 -4.91
C GLY A 7 18.80 -8.10 -5.46
N GLU A 8 17.69 -8.83 -5.57
CA GLU A 8 16.39 -8.30 -5.98
C GLU A 8 15.45 -8.15 -4.79
N PHE A 9 14.85 -6.97 -4.65
CA PHE A 9 13.88 -6.68 -3.60
C PHE A 9 12.49 -7.09 -4.06
N GLU A 10 12.01 -8.20 -3.52
CA GLU A 10 10.70 -8.77 -3.84
C GLU A 10 9.72 -8.58 -2.69
N ILE A 11 8.45 -8.41 -3.03
CA ILE A 11 7.34 -8.38 -2.08
C ILE A 11 6.45 -9.59 -2.27
N LEU A 12 5.84 -10.04 -1.18
CA LEU A 12 4.77 -11.03 -1.24
C LEU A 12 3.48 -10.32 -1.62
N PHE A 13 2.91 -10.70 -2.76
CA PHE A 13 1.65 -10.18 -3.26
C PHE A 13 0.62 -11.29 -3.35
N LEU A 14 -0.57 -11.02 -2.83
CA LEU A 14 -1.65 -11.99 -2.70
C LEU A 14 -2.78 -11.62 -3.65
N LYS A 15 -3.38 -12.60 -4.32
CA LYS A 15 -4.59 -12.39 -5.11
C LYS A 15 -5.81 -12.81 -4.29
N ARG A 16 -6.73 -11.86 -4.09
CA ARG A 16 -8.01 -12.15 -3.46
C ARG A 16 -8.95 -12.90 -4.41
N SER A 17 -9.85 -13.69 -3.85
CA SER A 17 -10.92 -14.34 -4.60
C SER A 17 -11.85 -13.31 -5.27
N GLU A 18 -12.70 -13.78 -6.18
CA GLU A 18 -13.64 -12.95 -6.93
C GLU A 18 -14.86 -12.53 -6.11
N VAL A 19 -14.87 -12.76 -4.79
CA VAL A 19 -16.01 -12.50 -3.91
C VAL A 19 -15.58 -11.65 -2.69
N GLY A 20 -16.43 -10.72 -2.30
CA GLY A 20 -16.25 -9.91 -1.08
C GLY A 20 -15.53 -8.59 -1.33
N ALA A 21 -14.93 -8.04 -0.26
CA ALA A 21 -14.19 -6.79 -0.33
C ALA A 21 -12.91 -6.99 -1.15
N PHE A 22 -12.58 -5.99 -1.99
CA PHE A 22 -11.39 -6.02 -2.86
C PHE A 22 -11.32 -7.27 -3.76
N ALA A 23 -12.48 -7.79 -4.18
CA ALA A 23 -12.57 -8.96 -5.04
C ALA A 23 -11.69 -8.84 -6.30
N GLY A 24 -10.93 -9.90 -6.59
CA GLY A 24 -10.04 -9.99 -7.75
C GLY A 24 -8.80 -9.09 -7.71
N LEU A 25 -8.63 -8.27 -6.65
CA LEU A 25 -7.46 -7.40 -6.53
C LEU A 25 -6.26 -8.14 -5.96
N TRP A 26 -5.09 -7.64 -6.32
CA TRP A 26 -3.84 -7.95 -5.66
C TRP A 26 -3.61 -7.04 -4.46
N VAL A 27 -3.28 -7.65 -3.32
CA VAL A 27 -3.17 -7.01 -2.01
C VAL A 27 -1.92 -7.51 -1.27
N PHE A 28 -1.50 -6.75 -0.27
CA PHE A 28 -0.56 -7.25 0.74
C PHE A 28 -1.33 -8.00 1.83
N PRO A 29 -0.66 -8.88 2.60
CA PRO A 29 -1.28 -9.45 3.78
C PRO A 29 -1.73 -8.36 4.75
N GLY A 30 -2.91 -8.50 5.34
CA GLY A 30 -3.43 -7.54 6.30
C GLY A 30 -4.94 -7.50 6.42
N GLY A 31 -5.41 -6.95 7.54
CA GLY A 31 -6.82 -6.90 7.86
C GLY A 31 -7.17 -5.83 8.87
N ARG A 32 -8.29 -6.03 9.56
CA ARG A 32 -8.83 -5.04 10.49
C ARG A 32 -8.13 -5.16 11.84
N VAL A 33 -7.89 -4.02 12.49
CA VAL A 33 -7.50 -3.98 13.91
C VAL A 33 -8.66 -4.49 14.77
N ASP A 34 -8.39 -5.52 15.56
CA ASP A 34 -9.30 -6.13 16.53
C ASP A 34 -9.07 -5.53 17.94
N ASP A 35 -10.07 -5.66 18.81
CA ASP A 35 -9.97 -5.27 20.23
C ASP A 35 -8.94 -6.11 21.00
N ALA A 36 -8.64 -7.32 20.54
CA ALA A 36 -7.60 -8.18 21.07
C ALA A 36 -6.18 -7.75 20.65
N ASP A 37 -6.02 -6.91 19.62
CA ASP A 37 -4.70 -6.47 19.15
C ASP A 37 -4.09 -5.50 20.19
N PRO A 38 -2.94 -5.86 20.82
CA PRO A 38 -2.33 -5.06 21.87
C PRO A 38 -1.76 -3.75 21.34
N GLY A 39 -1.73 -2.73 22.19
CA GLY A 39 -1.16 -1.43 21.87
C GLY A 39 -1.76 -0.34 22.74
N HIS A 40 -1.11 0.81 22.78
CA HIS A 40 -1.54 1.98 23.57
C HIS A 40 -2.05 3.13 22.69
N ASP A 41 -1.82 3.04 21.37
CA ASP A 41 -2.24 4.02 20.38
C ASP A 41 -2.63 3.35 19.05
N GLU A 42 -3.08 4.14 18.07
CA GLU A 42 -3.51 3.63 16.76
C GLU A 42 -2.40 2.87 16.04
N LEU A 43 -1.16 3.38 16.08
CA LEU A 43 -0.03 2.83 15.35
C LEU A 43 0.41 1.47 15.93
N SER A 44 0.58 1.38 17.26
CA SER A 44 0.99 0.15 17.92
C SER A 44 -0.06 -0.95 17.79
N ARG A 45 -1.36 -0.62 17.84
CA ARG A 45 -2.43 -1.58 17.56
C ARG A 45 -2.47 -2.02 16.10
N ALA A 46 -2.27 -1.10 15.16
CA ALA A 46 -2.20 -1.44 13.74
C ALA A 46 -0.99 -2.33 13.41
N ALA A 47 0.15 -2.09 14.06
CA ALA A 47 1.34 -2.94 13.95
C ALA A 47 1.06 -4.35 14.49
N ALA A 48 0.41 -4.47 15.64
CA ALA A 48 0.02 -5.75 16.21
C ALA A 48 -0.95 -6.53 15.30
N ALA A 49 -1.95 -5.84 14.74
CA ALA A 49 -2.86 -6.41 13.75
C ALA A 49 -2.08 -6.91 12.52
N ALA A 50 -1.15 -6.12 11.98
CA ALA A 50 -0.36 -6.54 10.82
C ALA A 50 0.47 -7.81 11.09
N VAL A 51 1.01 -7.98 12.31
CA VAL A 51 1.72 -9.19 12.72
C VAL A 51 0.77 -10.39 12.81
N ARG A 52 -0.40 -10.22 13.42
CA ARG A 52 -1.42 -11.28 13.52
C ARG A 52 -1.88 -11.72 12.13
N GLU A 53 -2.28 -10.77 11.28
CA GLU A 53 -2.77 -11.05 9.93
C GLU A 53 -1.71 -11.73 9.07
N ALA A 54 -0.43 -11.35 9.20
CA ALA A 54 0.66 -12.05 8.51
C ALA A 54 0.79 -13.53 8.96
N ALA A 55 0.56 -13.82 10.25
CA ALA A 55 0.57 -15.19 10.75
C ALA A 55 -0.67 -15.98 10.27
N GLU A 56 -1.82 -15.34 10.17
CA GLU A 56 -3.08 -15.95 9.76
C GLU A 56 -3.15 -16.21 8.24
N GLU A 57 -2.77 -15.23 7.42
CA GLU A 57 -2.96 -15.28 5.96
C GLU A 57 -1.81 -15.95 5.20
N VAL A 58 -0.58 -15.90 5.74
CA VAL A 58 0.62 -16.39 5.03
C VAL A 58 1.56 -17.22 5.92
N ALA A 59 1.10 -17.63 7.11
CA ALA A 59 1.82 -18.50 8.06
C ALA A 59 3.22 -18.01 8.48
N VAL A 60 3.45 -16.69 8.54
CA VAL A 60 4.75 -16.11 8.94
C VAL A 60 4.70 -15.44 10.30
N ARG A 61 5.74 -15.67 11.11
CA ARG A 61 5.91 -14.99 12.40
C ARG A 61 6.81 -13.77 12.24
N VAL A 62 6.23 -12.61 12.46
CA VAL A 62 6.92 -11.31 12.40
C VAL A 62 7.11 -10.75 13.80
N HIS A 63 8.29 -10.20 14.09
CA HIS A 63 8.49 -9.47 15.34
C HIS A 63 7.98 -8.03 15.17
N PRO A 64 7.19 -7.46 16.09
CA PRO A 64 6.68 -6.09 15.94
C PRO A 64 7.79 -5.06 15.68
N ASP A 65 8.95 -5.19 16.34
CA ASP A 65 10.09 -4.28 16.17
C ASP A 65 10.78 -4.38 14.79
N SER A 66 10.46 -5.39 13.97
CA SER A 66 10.99 -5.48 12.60
C SER A 66 10.12 -4.77 11.56
N LEU A 67 8.99 -4.18 11.98
CA LEU A 67 8.12 -3.43 11.10
C LEU A 67 8.69 -2.04 10.79
N ILE A 68 8.91 -1.78 9.51
CA ILE A 68 9.15 -0.43 8.98
C ILE A 68 7.78 0.17 8.67
N THR A 69 7.41 1.25 9.34
CA THR A 69 6.17 1.99 9.07
C THR A 69 6.34 2.80 7.78
N LEU A 70 5.44 2.60 6.80
CA LEU A 70 5.52 3.27 5.50
C LEU A 70 4.65 4.51 5.44
N SER A 71 3.35 4.32 5.64
CA SER A 71 2.35 5.34 5.38
C SER A 71 1.05 5.09 6.12
N HIS A 72 0.28 6.16 6.28
CA HIS A 72 -1.07 6.14 6.83
C HIS A 72 -2.05 6.72 5.82
N TRP A 73 -3.14 6.01 5.58
CA TRP A 73 -4.11 6.36 4.56
C TRP A 73 -5.45 6.67 5.19
N THR A 74 -6.01 7.81 4.84
CA THR A 74 -7.35 8.24 5.21
C THR A 74 -8.19 8.38 3.93
N PRO A 75 -9.29 7.61 3.81
CA PRO A 75 -10.16 7.71 2.65
C PRO A 75 -10.88 9.08 2.63
N PRO A 76 -11.41 9.49 1.45
CA PRO A 76 -12.14 10.76 1.32
C PRO A 76 -13.25 10.91 2.35
N ALA A 77 -13.52 12.15 2.77
CA ALA A 77 -14.56 12.44 3.77
C ALA A 77 -15.94 11.92 3.39
N ILE A 78 -16.23 11.83 2.09
CA ILE A 78 -17.51 11.36 1.52
C ILE A 78 -17.62 9.83 1.43
N ALA A 79 -16.57 9.08 1.76
CA ALA A 79 -16.60 7.63 1.66
C ALA A 79 -17.62 7.03 2.65
N PRO A 80 -18.49 6.08 2.22
CA PRO A 80 -19.55 5.52 3.07
C PRO A 80 -19.00 4.72 4.26
N LYS A 81 -17.79 4.18 4.14
CA LYS A 81 -17.01 3.60 5.24
C LYS A 81 -15.62 4.22 5.24
N ARG A 82 -15.22 4.77 6.38
CA ARG A 82 -13.94 5.45 6.56
C ARG A 82 -13.07 4.65 7.52
N TYR A 83 -12.31 3.71 6.97
CA TYR A 83 -11.25 3.04 7.72
C TYR A 83 -9.92 3.68 7.34
N THR A 84 -9.15 4.10 8.33
CA THR A 84 -7.75 4.43 8.12
C THR A 84 -6.95 3.15 7.97
N THR A 85 -5.84 3.22 7.23
CA THR A 85 -4.98 2.06 6.99
C THR A 85 -3.53 2.44 7.18
N TRP A 86 -2.83 1.67 8.01
CA TRP A 86 -1.38 1.75 8.15
C TRP A 86 -0.73 0.68 7.27
N PHE A 87 0.32 1.07 6.54
CA PHE A 87 1.14 0.14 5.76
C PHE A 87 2.48 -0.06 6.45
N PHE A 88 2.90 -1.32 6.50
CA PHE A 88 4.18 -1.73 7.08
C PHE A 88 4.95 -2.64 6.13
N VAL A 89 6.26 -2.63 6.25
CA VAL A 89 7.15 -3.61 5.62
C VAL A 89 7.85 -4.41 6.70
N ALA A 90 7.91 -5.71 6.52
CA ALA A 90 8.72 -6.61 7.35
C ALA A 90 9.49 -7.59 6.46
N PRO A 91 10.70 -7.99 6.90
CA PRO A 91 11.43 -9.06 6.26
C PRO A 91 10.67 -10.38 6.37
N TRP A 92 10.70 -11.15 5.29
CA TRP A 92 10.20 -12.51 5.26
C TRP A 92 11.15 -13.43 6.02
N THR A 93 10.61 -14.12 7.02
CA THR A 93 11.32 -15.05 7.90
C THR A 93 10.74 -16.47 7.85
N GLY A 94 9.75 -16.69 6.97
CA GLY A 94 9.09 -17.99 6.82
C GLY A 94 9.82 -18.89 5.83
N ASP A 95 9.47 -20.18 5.85
CA ASP A 95 9.98 -21.15 4.89
C ASP A 95 9.14 -21.15 3.61
N GLU A 96 7.81 -21.25 3.75
CA GLU A 96 6.85 -21.34 2.67
C GLU A 96 5.63 -20.44 2.93
N VAL A 97 5.07 -19.87 1.87
CA VAL A 97 3.82 -19.10 1.94
C VAL A 97 2.65 -20.07 1.95
N GLN A 98 1.81 -20.02 2.99
CA GLN A 98 0.61 -20.84 3.09
C GLN A 98 -0.63 -19.95 3.08
N ILE A 99 -1.49 -20.14 2.07
CA ILE A 99 -2.75 -19.40 1.89
C ILE A 99 -3.95 -20.34 2.06
N ASP A 100 -5.10 -19.78 2.41
CA ASP A 100 -6.32 -20.53 2.71
C ASP A 100 -7.06 -21.10 1.48
N GLN A 101 -6.69 -20.66 0.27
CA GLN A 101 -7.32 -21.03 -1.02
C GLN A 101 -8.81 -20.68 -1.12
N HIS A 102 -9.34 -19.87 -0.21
CA HIS A 102 -10.73 -19.44 -0.18
C HIS A 102 -10.85 -17.93 -0.30
N GLU A 103 -10.21 -17.19 0.61
CA GLU A 103 -10.11 -15.74 0.56
C GLU A 103 -8.95 -15.32 -0.34
N ILE A 104 -7.80 -15.98 -0.17
CA ILE A 104 -6.60 -15.77 -0.98
C ILE A 104 -6.43 -16.98 -1.89
N VAL A 105 -6.47 -16.73 -3.20
CA VAL A 105 -6.48 -17.79 -4.23
C VAL A 105 -5.17 -17.89 -5.00
N ASP A 106 -4.27 -16.92 -4.82
CA ASP A 106 -2.93 -16.95 -5.40
C ASP A 106 -1.96 -16.14 -4.55
N ALA A 107 -0.68 -16.47 -4.61
CA ALA A 107 0.39 -15.77 -3.93
C ALA A 107 1.66 -15.82 -4.76
N ARG A 108 2.35 -14.68 -4.91
CA ARG A 108 3.61 -14.61 -5.64
C ARG A 108 4.58 -13.64 -5.01
N TRP A 109 5.86 -13.97 -5.15
CA TRP A 109 6.94 -13.03 -4.95
C TRP A 109 7.15 -12.24 -6.23
N VAL A 110 7.14 -10.92 -6.14
CA VAL A 110 7.32 -10.03 -7.29
C VAL A 110 8.15 -8.83 -6.93
N ARG A 111 8.92 -8.35 -7.91
CA ARG A 111 9.52 -7.02 -7.82
C ARG A 111 8.40 -5.97 -7.87
N PRO A 112 8.43 -4.93 -7.02
CA PRO A 112 7.40 -3.90 -7.05
C PRO A 112 7.21 -3.24 -8.42
N ALA A 113 8.30 -3.01 -9.16
CA ALA A 113 8.27 -2.45 -10.51
C ALA A 113 7.56 -3.37 -11.52
N ASP A 114 7.77 -4.69 -11.44
CA ASP A 114 7.15 -5.65 -12.35
C ASP A 114 5.63 -5.74 -12.13
N ALA A 115 5.19 -5.73 -10.86
CA ALA A 115 3.77 -5.72 -10.54
C ALA A 115 3.03 -4.48 -11.09
N ILE A 116 3.71 -3.32 -11.13
CA ILE A 116 3.19 -2.11 -11.77
C ILE A 116 3.16 -2.26 -13.29
N ALA A 117 4.26 -2.72 -13.89
CA ALA A 117 4.40 -2.87 -15.34
C ALA A 117 3.41 -3.88 -15.94
N GLU A 118 3.11 -4.97 -15.21
CA GLU A 118 2.10 -5.95 -15.58
C GLU A 118 0.66 -5.40 -15.52
N GLY A 119 0.45 -4.27 -14.84
CA GLY A 119 -0.88 -3.67 -14.71
C GLY A 119 -1.83 -4.49 -13.84
N LEU A 120 -1.31 -5.17 -12.81
CA LEU A 120 -2.15 -5.96 -11.92
C LEU A 120 -3.26 -5.09 -11.28
N PRO A 121 -4.50 -5.60 -11.18
CA PRO A 121 -5.57 -4.85 -10.55
C PRO A 121 -5.29 -4.71 -9.05
N MET A 122 -5.24 -3.47 -8.56
CA MET A 122 -4.96 -3.17 -7.16
C MET A 122 -5.57 -1.83 -6.75
N ALA A 123 -5.71 -1.60 -5.46
CA ALA A 123 -6.19 -0.33 -4.94
C ALA A 123 -5.12 0.77 -5.06
N PRO A 124 -5.51 2.06 -5.13
CA PRO A 124 -4.55 3.18 -5.22
C PRO A 124 -3.48 3.19 -4.11
N PRO A 125 -3.78 2.93 -2.82
CA PRO A 125 -2.77 2.85 -1.77
C PRO A 125 -1.71 1.77 -2.03
N THR A 126 -2.12 0.63 -2.59
CA THR A 126 -1.22 -0.46 -2.97
C THR A 126 -0.28 -0.02 -4.09
N HIS A 127 -0.81 0.63 -5.13
CA HIS A 127 0.00 1.11 -6.25
C HIS A 127 1.04 2.17 -5.81
N VAL A 128 0.64 3.13 -4.98
CA VAL A 128 1.60 4.13 -4.43
C VAL A 128 2.66 3.45 -3.58
N THR A 129 2.27 2.48 -2.75
CA THR A 129 3.22 1.68 -1.95
C THR A 129 4.21 0.93 -2.83
N LEU A 130 3.76 0.30 -3.93
CA LEU A 130 4.68 -0.37 -4.86
C LEU A 130 5.65 0.60 -5.54
N VAL A 131 5.23 1.83 -5.87
CA VAL A 131 6.14 2.85 -6.41
C VAL A 131 7.21 3.22 -5.38
N THR A 132 6.82 3.46 -4.13
CA THR A 132 7.76 3.75 -3.02
C THR A 132 8.75 2.60 -2.81
N LEU A 133 8.28 1.35 -2.89
CA LEU A 133 9.13 0.17 -2.72
C LEU A 133 10.06 -0.07 -3.91
N ALA A 134 9.61 0.23 -5.14
CA ALA A 134 10.44 0.19 -6.33
C ALA A 134 11.55 1.25 -6.27
N GLU A 135 11.24 2.46 -5.76
CA GLU A 135 12.21 3.52 -5.55
C GLU A 135 13.25 3.15 -4.48
N ALA A 136 12.80 2.58 -3.37
CA ALA A 136 13.68 2.14 -2.29
C ALA A 136 14.64 1.00 -2.73
N GLY A 137 14.12 0.05 -3.50
CA GLY A 137 14.90 -1.05 -4.09
C GLY A 137 15.57 -2.03 -3.11
N SER A 138 15.47 -1.81 -1.80
CA SER A 138 16.06 -2.62 -0.73
C SER A 138 15.52 -2.18 0.65
N PHE A 139 15.79 -2.97 1.70
CA PHE A 139 15.47 -2.56 3.09
C PHE A 139 16.27 -1.34 3.55
N ASP A 140 17.56 -1.26 3.17
CA ASP A 140 18.41 -0.13 3.52
C ASP A 140 17.96 1.14 2.79
N GLY A 141 17.70 1.04 1.49
CA GLY A 141 17.14 2.14 0.70
C GLY A 141 15.78 2.58 1.23
N LEU A 142 14.95 1.64 1.68
CA LEU A 142 13.66 1.96 2.29
C LEU A 142 13.83 2.73 3.61
N THR A 143 14.75 2.27 4.47
CA THR A 143 15.05 2.93 5.74
C THR A 143 15.59 4.35 5.52
N GLN A 144 16.46 4.53 4.52
CA GLN A 144 16.96 5.86 4.12
C GLN A 144 15.82 6.75 3.61
N LEU A 145 14.96 6.21 2.72
CA LEU A 145 13.85 6.94 2.13
C LEU A 145 12.86 7.43 3.19
N ILE A 146 12.46 6.55 4.12
CA ILE A 146 11.57 6.90 5.24
C ILE A 146 12.28 7.84 6.23
N GLY A 147 13.58 7.67 6.48
CA GLY A 147 14.35 8.59 7.32
C GLY A 147 14.42 10.02 6.76
N GLN A 148 14.40 10.17 5.43
CA GLN A 148 14.41 11.47 4.75
C GLN A 148 13.01 12.09 4.64
N ARG A 149 12.02 11.30 4.22
CA ARG A 149 10.65 11.80 3.93
C ARG A 149 9.72 11.78 5.15
N GLY A 150 10.07 11.00 6.17
CA GLY A 150 9.17 10.65 7.26
C GLY A 150 8.08 9.66 6.82
N VAL A 151 7.24 9.26 7.78
CA VAL A 151 6.05 8.44 7.51
C VAL A 151 4.96 9.35 6.94
N GLU A 152 4.62 9.13 5.67
CA GLU A 152 3.66 9.98 4.97
C GLU A 152 2.21 9.68 5.35
N ARG A 153 1.39 10.74 5.39
CA ARG A 153 -0.06 10.65 5.62
C ARG A 153 -0.81 11.07 4.37
N PHE A 154 -1.63 10.17 3.84
CA PHE A 154 -2.42 10.39 2.65
C PHE A 154 -3.88 10.64 3.04
N VAL A 155 -4.36 11.86 2.85
CA VAL A 155 -5.79 12.19 2.96
C VAL A 155 -6.31 12.49 1.56
N THR A 156 -7.13 11.59 1.01
CA THR A 156 -7.49 11.63 -0.41
C THR A 156 -8.60 12.64 -0.72
N VAL A 157 -8.35 13.52 -1.69
CA VAL A 157 -9.36 14.39 -2.30
C VAL A 157 -9.65 13.90 -3.73
N PRO A 158 -10.84 13.35 -4.01
CA PRO A 158 -11.20 12.90 -5.35
C PRO A 158 -11.63 14.08 -6.23
N ALA A 159 -11.18 14.08 -7.47
CA ALA A 159 -11.58 15.03 -8.50
C ALA A 159 -11.81 14.30 -9.84
N GLN A 160 -12.44 14.99 -10.79
CA GLN A 160 -12.70 14.49 -12.13
C GLN A 160 -12.08 15.44 -13.15
N HIS A 161 -11.37 14.91 -14.15
CA HIS A 161 -10.81 15.73 -15.22
C HIS A 161 -10.65 14.92 -16.50
N ASP A 162 -11.22 15.41 -17.60
CA ASP A 162 -11.14 14.81 -18.94
C ASP A 162 -11.49 13.31 -18.96
N GLY A 163 -12.53 12.91 -18.20
CA GLY A 163 -12.97 11.52 -18.10
C GLY A 163 -12.05 10.61 -17.25
N ALA A 164 -11.11 11.19 -16.49
CA ALA A 164 -10.29 10.49 -15.51
C ALA A 164 -10.73 10.80 -14.08
N LEU A 165 -10.70 9.78 -13.22
CA LEU A 165 -10.65 9.98 -11.79
C LEU A 165 -9.24 10.44 -11.41
N VAL A 166 -9.15 11.54 -10.69
CA VAL A 166 -7.89 12.05 -10.14
C VAL A 166 -7.97 12.02 -8.62
N LEU A 167 -7.02 11.34 -7.98
CA LEU A 167 -6.87 11.32 -6.53
C LEU A 167 -5.75 12.29 -6.17
N LEU A 168 -6.08 13.34 -5.42
CA LEU A 168 -5.15 14.38 -5.00
C LEU A 168 -4.74 14.16 -3.55
N TRP A 169 -3.47 14.40 -3.24
CA TRP A 169 -2.90 14.36 -1.89
C TRP A 169 -2.17 15.66 -1.57
N GLU A 170 -1.83 15.85 -0.29
CA GLU A 170 -1.13 17.04 0.20
C GLU A 170 0.13 17.33 -0.64
N ASN A 171 0.47 18.62 -0.82
CA ASN A 171 1.50 19.12 -1.75
C ASN A 171 1.14 19.10 -3.23
N ASP A 172 -0.03 18.58 -3.61
CA ASP A 172 -0.57 18.83 -4.93
C ASP A 172 -1.16 20.25 -5.04
N SER A 173 -0.85 20.97 -6.12
CA SER A 173 -1.36 22.35 -6.32
C SER A 173 -2.88 22.44 -6.48
N GLY A 174 -3.53 21.31 -6.79
CA GLY A 174 -4.97 21.15 -6.87
C GLY A 174 -5.65 20.73 -5.56
N TYR A 175 -4.89 20.34 -4.54
CA TYR A 175 -5.39 19.65 -3.35
C TYR A 175 -6.47 20.44 -2.61
N GLU A 176 -6.15 21.66 -2.18
CA GLU A 176 -7.03 22.52 -1.37
C GLU A 176 -8.34 22.87 -2.07
N SER A 177 -8.29 23.07 -3.40
CA SER A 177 -9.47 23.45 -4.17
C SER A 177 -10.22 22.27 -4.77
N GLY A 178 -9.66 21.05 -4.71
CA GLY A 178 -10.14 19.89 -5.47
C GLY A 178 -10.09 20.08 -6.99
N ASP A 179 -9.22 20.97 -7.49
CA ASP A 179 -9.13 21.30 -8.92
C ASP A 179 -7.83 20.75 -9.51
N PRO A 180 -7.88 19.62 -10.23
CA PRO A 180 -6.69 18.97 -10.77
C PRO A 180 -6.06 19.77 -11.93
N THR A 181 -6.71 20.80 -12.47
CA THR A 181 -6.17 21.60 -13.58
C THR A 181 -5.17 22.66 -13.12
N ARG A 182 -5.09 22.94 -11.81
CA ARG A 182 -4.20 23.96 -11.26
C ARG A 182 -2.73 23.66 -11.61
N PRO A 183 -1.98 24.62 -12.17
CA PRO A 183 -0.56 24.44 -12.47
C PRO A 183 0.26 24.38 -11.17
N GLY A 184 1.40 23.69 -11.21
CA GLY A 184 2.36 23.62 -10.10
C GLY A 184 2.73 22.19 -9.70
N ALA A 185 3.14 22.02 -8.45
CA ALA A 185 3.52 20.74 -7.86
C ALA A 185 2.42 19.68 -8.00
N ARG A 186 2.84 18.43 -8.11
CA ARG A 186 2.00 17.25 -8.28
C ARG A 186 2.23 16.28 -7.13
N HIS A 187 1.13 15.77 -6.59
CA HIS A 187 1.10 14.62 -5.70
C HIS A 187 -0.26 13.96 -5.86
N ARG A 188 -0.38 13.16 -6.93
CA ARG A 188 -1.69 12.67 -7.38
C ARG A 188 -1.60 11.34 -8.09
N MET A 189 -2.74 10.68 -8.23
CA MET A 189 -2.90 9.55 -9.14
C MET A 189 -4.00 9.82 -10.15
N VAL A 190 -3.73 9.55 -11.42
CA VAL A 190 -4.69 9.67 -12.53
C VAL A 190 -5.08 8.27 -12.97
N MET A 191 -6.38 7.99 -12.92
CA MET A 191 -6.97 6.70 -13.26
C MET A 191 -7.95 6.88 -14.42
N ARG A 192 -7.71 6.15 -15.51
CA ARG A 192 -8.53 6.18 -16.73
C ARG A 192 -8.88 4.75 -17.11
N GLU A 193 -10.13 4.53 -17.47
CA GLU A 193 -10.58 3.22 -17.93
C GLU A 193 -9.75 2.75 -19.13
N GLY A 194 -9.28 1.49 -19.08
CA GLY A 194 -8.47 0.88 -20.14
C GLY A 194 -7.05 1.40 -20.28
N LEU A 195 -6.58 2.29 -19.38
CA LEU A 195 -5.21 2.80 -19.38
C LEU A 195 -4.50 2.53 -18.05
N PRO A 196 -3.16 2.36 -18.06
CA PRO A 196 -2.39 2.24 -16.83
C PRO A 196 -2.62 3.44 -15.90
N HIS A 197 -2.73 3.17 -14.60
CA HIS A 197 -2.74 4.22 -13.59
C HIS A 197 -1.42 4.98 -13.63
N ARG A 198 -1.49 6.31 -13.45
CA ARG A 198 -0.29 7.15 -13.38
C ARG A 198 -0.22 7.82 -12.02
N TYR A 199 0.84 7.52 -11.28
CA TYR A 199 1.18 8.24 -10.06
C TYR A 199 2.19 9.35 -10.40
N GLU A 200 1.87 10.58 -10.03
CA GLU A 200 2.66 11.77 -10.33
C GLU A 200 3.07 12.44 -9.02
N ARG A 201 4.38 12.54 -8.79
CA ARG A 201 4.96 13.23 -7.65
C ARG A 201 6.08 14.16 -8.14
N THR A 202 6.00 15.44 -7.78
CA THR A 202 7.13 16.37 -7.94
C THR A 202 8.04 16.20 -6.73
N GLU A 203 9.33 16.01 -6.95
CA GLU A 203 10.32 16.04 -5.86
C GLU A 203 10.34 17.45 -5.22
N GLN A 204 10.40 17.50 -3.90
CA GLN A 204 10.50 18.75 -3.12
C GLN A 204 11.95 19.26 -3.10
#